data_AF-A0A2N7XXU9-F1
#
_entry.id   AF-A0A2N7XXU9-F1
#
_cell.length_a   1.000
_cell.length_b   1.000
_cell.length_c   1.000
_cell.angle_alpha   90.00
_cell.angle_beta   90.00
_cell.angle_gamma   90.00
#
_symmetry.space_group_name_H-M   'P 1'
#
loop_
_entity.id
_entity.type
_entity.pdbx_description
1 polymer ?
#
loop_
_entity_poly.entity_id
_entity_poly.type
_entity_poly.pdbx_seq_one_letter_code
_entity_poly.pdbx_strand_id
1 'polypeptide(L)'
;MVIHFKVAGHLACGHHGNNLPSSTELNRVKCRTCRNTEVFKETRRTQRNAARRAARKSKTAHAAGDWRSAWTQRLTDLPGRQRLPRGFHGQPFV
;
A
#
# COMPACT_ATOMS: atom_id res chain seq x y z
N MET A 1 15.82 -12.50 29.48
CA MET A 1 15.13 -11.19 29.46
C MET A 1 13.97 -11.21 28.47
N VAL A 2 12.74 -10.94 28.92
CA VAL A 2 11.53 -10.95 28.08
C VAL A 2 11.12 -9.51 27.81
N ILE A 3 11.06 -9.11 26.54
CA ILE A 3 10.62 -7.75 26.16
C ILE A 3 9.12 -7.75 25.91
N HIS A 4 8.44 -6.79 26.52
CA HIS A 4 7.00 -6.60 26.42
C HIS A 4 6.63 -5.59 25.33
N PHE A 5 5.43 -5.72 24.78
CA PHE A 5 4.90 -4.75 23.83
C PHE A 5 4.28 -3.56 24.59
N LYS A 6 4.77 -2.36 24.32
CA LYS A 6 4.25 -1.11 24.88
C LYS A 6 3.41 -0.39 23.84
N VAL A 7 2.19 -0.01 24.21
CA VAL A 7 1.26 0.75 23.38
C VAL A 7 0.59 1.80 24.24
N ALA A 8 0.50 3.05 23.78
CA ALA A 8 -0.14 4.15 24.49
C ALA A 8 0.22 4.22 26.00
N GLY A 9 1.51 4.08 26.32
CA GLY A 9 2.03 4.18 27.69
C GLY A 9 1.92 2.93 28.55
N HIS A 10 1.17 1.90 28.15
CA HIS A 10 0.94 0.68 28.93
C HIS A 10 1.42 -0.58 28.20
N LEU A 11 1.61 -1.68 28.95
CA LEU A 11 1.96 -2.97 28.38
C LEU A 11 0.71 -3.68 27.87
N ALA A 12 0.75 -4.19 26.64
CA ALA A 12 -0.41 -4.85 26.05
C ALA A 12 -0.87 -6.11 26.79
N CYS A 13 0.04 -6.77 27.53
CA CYS A 13 -0.29 -7.94 28.34
C CYS A 13 -0.84 -7.63 29.74
N GLY A 14 -0.99 -6.36 30.11
CA GLY A 14 -1.48 -5.98 31.44
C GLY A 14 -0.53 -6.28 32.60
N HIS A 15 0.75 -6.58 32.34
CA HIS A 15 1.73 -6.66 33.43
C HIS A 15 2.05 -5.25 33.93
N HIS A 16 2.21 -5.11 35.24
CA HIS A 16 2.50 -3.86 35.92
C HIS A 16 3.83 -3.95 36.65
N GLY A 17 4.66 -2.91 36.54
CA GLY A 17 5.96 -2.81 37.19
C GLY A 17 6.86 -1.82 36.46
N ASN A 18 7.58 -0.99 37.20
CA ASN A 18 8.37 0.13 36.63
C ASN A 18 9.61 -0.33 35.85
N ASN A 19 10.09 -1.57 36.09
CA ASN A 19 11.37 -2.07 35.55
C ASN A 19 11.18 -3.20 34.53
N LEU A 20 10.03 -3.30 33.87
CA LEU A 20 9.86 -4.27 32.78
C LEU A 20 10.42 -3.72 31.46
N PRO A 21 11.38 -4.43 30.81
CA PRO A 21 11.88 -4.01 29.52
C PRO A 21 10.75 -4.08 28.49
N SER A 22 10.48 -2.95 27.85
CA SER A 22 9.35 -2.78 26.94
C SER A 22 9.78 -2.10 25.65
N SER A 23 9.08 -2.42 24.56
CA SER A 23 9.37 -1.88 23.23
C SER A 23 8.08 -1.74 22.42
N THR A 24 8.06 -0.74 21.55
CA THR A 24 7.06 -0.58 20.49
C THR A 24 7.44 -1.37 19.22
N GLU A 25 8.68 -1.86 19.13
CA GLU A 25 9.18 -2.61 17.98
C GLU A 25 8.76 -4.07 18.03
N LEU A 26 7.89 -4.47 17.10
CA LEU A 26 7.31 -5.82 17.05
C LEU A 26 8.35 -6.96 17.03
N ASN A 27 9.52 -6.75 16.42
CA ASN A 27 10.58 -7.76 16.30
C ASN A 27 11.33 -7.98 17.62
N ARG A 28 11.32 -7.01 18.52
CA ARG A 28 11.98 -7.10 19.83
C ARG A 28 11.09 -7.81 20.86
N VAL A 29 9.76 -7.85 20.64
CA VAL A 29 8.80 -8.42 21.59
C VAL A 29 8.92 -9.96 21.67
N LYS A 30 9.32 -10.44 22.85
CA LYS A 30 9.44 -11.87 23.18
C LYS A 30 8.33 -12.37 24.12
N CYS A 31 7.58 -11.48 24.78
CA CYS A 31 6.48 -11.87 25.67
C CYS A 31 5.36 -12.57 24.90
N ARG A 32 5.04 -13.82 25.26
CA ARG A 32 4.00 -14.61 24.59
C ARG A 32 2.61 -14.03 24.78
N THR A 33 2.28 -13.54 25.98
CA THR A 33 1.01 -12.86 26.26
C THR A 33 0.84 -11.61 25.41
N CYS A 34 1.89 -10.77 25.33
CA CYS A 34 1.86 -9.58 24.45
C CYS A 34 1.57 -9.97 23.00
N ARG A 35 2.24 -11.00 22.48
CA ARG A 35 2.09 -11.45 21.08
C ARG A 35 0.69 -11.98 20.76
N ASN A 36 -0.05 -12.44 21.76
CA ASN A 36 -1.41 -12.96 21.61
C ASN A 36 -2.50 -11.90 21.77
N THR A 37 -2.16 -10.69 22.23
CA THR A 37 -3.13 -9.59 22.37
C THR A 37 -3.59 -9.06 21.02
N GLU A 38 -4.84 -8.60 20.94
CA GLU A 38 -5.39 -8.02 19.70
C GLU A 38 -4.64 -6.76 19.29
N VAL A 39 -4.20 -5.94 20.24
CA VAL A 39 -3.44 -4.71 19.96
C VAL A 39 -2.11 -5.03 19.25
N PHE A 40 -1.40 -6.08 19.68
CA PHE A 40 -0.18 -6.52 19.00
C PHE A 40 -0.46 -7.07 17.60
N LYS A 41 -1.49 -7.92 17.45
CA LYS A 41 -1.88 -8.49 16.16
C LYS A 41 -2.29 -7.41 15.16
N GLU A 42 -3.05 -6.41 15.59
CA GLU A 42 -3.50 -5.31 14.76
C GLU A 42 -2.34 -4.39 14.37
N THR A 43 -1.42 -4.10 15.30
CA THR A 43 -0.19 -3.33 14.97
C THR A 43 0.63 -4.06 13.90
N ARG A 44 0.80 -5.38 14.02
CA ARG A 44 1.51 -6.21 13.03
C ARG A 44 0.79 -6.23 11.67
N ARG A 45 -0.54 -6.32 11.67
CA ARG A 45 -1.36 -6.25 10.44
C ARG A 45 -1.22 -4.88 9.78
N THR A 46 -1.28 -3.80 10.56
CA THR A 46 -1.12 -2.43 10.10
C THR A 46 0.25 -2.20 9.46
N GLN A 47 1.33 -2.65 10.12
CA GLN A 47 2.69 -2.55 9.56
C GLN A 47 2.81 -3.26 8.21
N ARG A 48 2.27 -4.49 8.10
CA ARG A 48 2.25 -5.25 6.84
C ARG A 48 1.45 -4.53 5.75
N ASN A 49 0.28 -4.00 6.09
CA ASN A 49 -0.57 -3.29 5.14
C ASN A 49 0.06 -1.96 4.70
N ALA A 50 0.75 -1.25 5.58
CA ALA A 50 1.51 -0.06 5.23
C ALA A 50 2.61 -0.39 4.20
N ALA A 51 3.38 -1.46 4.42
CA ALA A 51 4.37 -1.92 3.45
C ALA A 51 3.75 -2.29 2.09
N ARG A 52 2.59 -2.98 2.10
CA ARG A 52 1.84 -3.29 0.85
C ARG A 52 1.35 -2.04 0.13
N ARG A 53 0.85 -1.03 0.87
CA ARG A 53 0.43 0.25 0.29
C ARG A 53 1.62 1.01 -0.31
N ALA A 54 2.75 1.04 0.37
CA ALA A 54 3.99 1.65 -0.15
C ALA A 54 4.46 0.96 -1.44
N ALA A 55 4.46 -0.39 -1.48
CA ALA A 55 4.83 -1.15 -2.67
C ALA A 55 3.84 -0.99 -3.85
N ARG A 56 2.56 -0.70 -3.56
CA ARG A 56 1.59 -0.34 -4.62
C ARG A 56 1.87 1.06 -5.15
N LYS A 57 2.08 2.04 -4.27
CA LYS A 57 2.43 3.41 -4.66
C LYS A 57 3.68 3.47 -5.54
N SER A 58 4.69 2.64 -5.28
CA SER A 58 5.89 2.61 -6.13
C SER A 58 5.70 1.93 -7.49
N LYS A 59 4.69 1.04 -7.63
CA LYS A 59 4.38 0.34 -8.89
C LYS A 59 3.43 1.13 -9.78
N THR A 60 2.50 1.87 -9.19
CA THR A 60 1.66 2.79 -9.93
C THR A 60 2.42 4.09 -10.12
N ALA A 61 3.21 4.20 -11.20
CA ALA A 61 3.35 5.50 -11.84
C ALA A 61 1.91 5.97 -12.07
N HIS A 62 1.54 7.05 -11.40
CA HIS A 62 0.21 7.60 -11.48
C HIS A 62 -0.11 7.92 -12.95
N ALA A 63 -0.77 6.99 -13.65
CA ALA A 63 -1.70 7.33 -14.72
C ALA A 63 -2.96 7.94 -14.08
N ALA A 64 -2.74 8.88 -13.16
CA ALA A 64 -3.80 9.47 -12.37
C ALA A 64 -4.52 10.51 -13.22
N GLY A 65 -5.82 10.29 -13.36
CA GLY A 65 -6.80 11.37 -13.33
C GLY A 65 -7.46 11.68 -14.65
N ASP A 66 -6.78 11.51 -15.78
CA ASP A 66 -7.36 11.91 -17.06
C ASP A 66 -7.43 10.73 -18.02
N TRP A 67 -8.61 10.10 -18.04
CA TRP A 67 -8.94 9.06 -19.02
C TRP A 67 -8.63 9.52 -20.45
N ARG A 68 -8.72 10.83 -20.72
CA ARG A 68 -8.38 11.43 -22.01
C ARG A 68 -6.88 11.32 -22.30
N SER A 69 -6.00 11.68 -21.36
CA SER A 69 -4.55 11.53 -21.53
C SER A 69 -4.13 10.07 -21.78
N ALA A 70 -4.68 9.12 -21.01
CA ALA A 70 -4.43 7.69 -21.19
C ALA A 70 -4.95 7.18 -22.55
N TRP A 71 -6.13 7.67 -22.97
CA TRP A 71 -6.71 7.34 -24.25
C TRP A 71 -5.90 7.92 -25.41
N THR A 72 -5.51 9.20 -25.34
CA THR A 72 -4.67 9.87 -26.33
C THR A 72 -3.34 9.15 -26.50
N GLN A 73 -2.67 8.79 -25.40
CA GLN A 73 -1.41 8.06 -25.48
C GLN A 73 -1.58 6.70 -26.18
N ARG A 74 -2.64 5.95 -25.85
CA ARG A 74 -2.99 4.71 -26.55
C ARG A 74 -3.26 4.92 -28.04
N LEU A 75 -3.88 6.04 -28.44
CA LEU A 75 -4.11 6.36 -29.85
C LEU A 75 -2.82 6.73 -30.59
N THR A 76 -1.86 7.35 -29.91
CA THR A 76 -0.53 7.69 -30.43
C THR A 76 0.35 6.46 -30.59
N ASP A 77 0.28 5.52 -29.64
CA ASP A 77 1.10 4.29 -29.64
C ASP A 77 0.61 3.26 -30.68
N LEU A 78 -0.62 3.38 -31.17
CA LEU A 78 -1.15 2.50 -32.21
C LEU A 78 -0.49 2.81 -33.56
N PRO A 79 0.22 1.84 -34.18
CA PRO A 79 0.83 2.05 -35.49
C PRO A 79 -0.25 2.11 -36.58
N GLY A 80 -0.29 3.19 -37.35
CA GLY A 80 -1.13 3.31 -38.56
C GLY A 80 -1.81 4.67 -38.73
N ARG A 81 -1.63 5.30 -39.89
CA ARG A 81 -2.18 6.63 -40.24
C ARG A 81 -3.64 6.64 -40.73
N GLN A 82 -4.31 5.50 -40.79
CA GLN A 82 -5.59 5.39 -41.50
C GLN A 82 -6.67 4.84 -40.56
N ARG A 83 -7.36 5.76 -39.87
CA ARG A 83 -8.60 5.48 -39.10
C ARG A 83 -9.84 5.45 -40.00
N LEU A 84 -9.68 4.95 -41.22
CA LEU A 84 -10.75 4.81 -42.17
C LEU A 84 -10.67 3.40 -42.74
N PRO A 85 -11.81 2.69 -42.88
CA PRO A 85 -11.83 1.46 -43.66
C PRO A 85 -11.14 1.71 -45.01
N ARG A 86 -10.33 0.76 -45.47
CA ARG A 86 -9.66 0.88 -46.79
C ARG A 86 -10.73 1.24 -47.83
N GLY A 87 -10.58 2.39 -48.51
CA GLY A 87 -11.55 2.91 -49.49
C GLY A 87 -12.11 4.31 -49.21
N PHE A 88 -11.78 4.93 -48.08
CA PHE A 88 -12.33 6.24 -47.68
C PHE A 88 -11.41 7.45 -47.99
N HIS A 89 -10.67 7.41 -49.09
CA HIS A 89 -9.95 8.60 -49.58
C HIS A 89 -10.88 9.46 -50.45
N GLY A 90 -10.99 10.77 -50.16
CA GLY A 90 -11.60 11.76 -51.07
C GLY A 90 -13.03 12.23 -50.79
N GLN A 91 -13.57 12.05 -49.58
CA GLN A 91 -14.87 12.64 -49.22
C GLN A 91 -14.71 14.14 -48.87
N PRO A 92 -15.40 15.07 -49.57
CA PRO A 92 -15.52 16.44 -49.09
C PRO A 92 -16.36 16.45 -47.80
N PHE A 93 -15.91 17.16 -46.78
CA PHE A 93 -16.65 17.32 -45.53
C PHE A 93 -18.00 18.00 -45.82
N VAL A 94 -19.09 17.44 -45.28
CA VAL A 94 -20.41 18.08 -45.18
C VAL A 94 -20.52 18.80 -43.84
#